data_AF-A0A2N4XDA2-F1
#
_entry.id   AF-A0A2N4XDA2-F1
#
_cell.length_a   1.000
_cell.length_b   1.000
_cell.length_c   1.000
_cell.angle_alpha   90.00
_cell.angle_beta   90.00
_cell.angle_gamma   90.00
#
_symmetry.space_group_name_H-M   'P 1'
#
loop_
_entity.id
_entity.type
_entity.pdbx_description
1 polymer ?
#
loop_
_entity_poly.entity_id
_entity_poly.type
_entity_poly.pdbx_seq_one_letter_code
_entity_poly.pdbx_strand_id
1 'polypeptide(L)'
;MLKKSLPLILVVLTFACKKDVKPKNPYVGTSWTATDDIAEFLYGPTCTTTIEFMSGDKCQQIDIRKTKGFGSGTNTQQGTYYVKNDSVYWKIDKTQIGGIAVGGVLNTNMGKVAGGKRVYTRDK
;
A
#
# COMPACT_ATOMS: atom_id res chain seq x y z
N MET A 1 -64.92 1.86 41.09
CA MET A 1 -63.73 1.41 41.84
C MET A 1 -63.30 0.05 41.32
N LEU A 2 -62.19 -0.03 40.58
CA LEU A 2 -61.10 -0.98 40.81
C LEU A 2 -59.91 -0.50 39.97
N LYS A 3 -58.84 -0.11 40.68
CA LYS A 3 -57.52 0.22 40.14
C LYS A 3 -56.83 -1.05 39.62
N LYS A 4 -55.77 -0.83 38.83
CA LYS A 4 -54.60 -1.68 38.50
C LYS A 4 -54.55 -1.98 36.99
N SER A 5 -53.45 -1.86 36.28
CA SER A 5 -52.10 -1.31 36.51
C SER A 5 -51.40 -1.35 35.15
N LEU A 6 -50.70 -0.27 34.77
CA LEU A 6 -49.82 -0.18 33.61
C LEU A 6 -48.70 -1.24 33.70
N PRO A 7 -48.39 -1.99 32.64
CA PRO A 7 -47.04 -2.52 32.46
C PRO A 7 -46.19 -1.48 31.73
N LEU A 8 -45.23 -0.92 32.48
CA LEU A 8 -44.10 -0.13 32.02
C LEU A 8 -43.22 -1.02 31.12
N ILE A 9 -43.32 -0.88 29.79
CA ILE A 9 -42.38 -1.53 28.87
C ILE A 9 -41.09 -0.70 28.87
N LEU A 10 -40.17 -1.14 29.72
CA LEU A 10 -38.78 -0.72 29.75
C LEU A 10 -38.11 -1.19 28.45
N VAL A 11 -38.06 -0.33 27.42
CA VAL A 11 -37.26 -0.59 26.21
C VAL A 11 -35.80 -0.39 26.58
N VAL A 12 -35.14 -1.50 26.88
CA VAL A 12 -33.69 -1.56 27.10
C VAL A 12 -32.98 -1.32 25.78
N LEU A 13 -32.23 -0.23 25.77
CA LEU A 13 -31.21 0.18 24.82
C LEU A 13 -30.38 -1.00 24.27
N THR A 14 -30.61 -1.38 23.02
CA THR A 14 -29.57 -2.04 22.22
C THR A 14 -28.82 -0.95 21.45
N PHE A 15 -27.93 -0.24 22.15
CA PHE A 15 -26.77 0.35 21.50
C PHE A 15 -25.98 -0.82 20.90
N ALA A 16 -26.29 -1.17 19.66
CA ALA A 16 -25.48 -2.03 18.84
C ALA A 16 -24.08 -1.40 18.80
N CYS A 17 -23.21 -1.93 19.63
CA CYS A 17 -21.78 -1.73 19.59
C CYS A 17 -21.36 -2.09 18.17
N LYS A 18 -21.27 -1.09 17.29
CA LYS A 18 -20.55 -1.24 16.04
C LYS A 18 -19.13 -1.57 16.47
N LYS A 19 -18.76 -2.85 16.45
CA LYS A 19 -17.35 -3.22 16.47
C LYS A 19 -16.74 -2.41 15.34
N ASP A 20 -15.94 -1.41 15.69
CA ASP A 20 -15.09 -0.68 14.76
C ASP A 20 -14.15 -1.69 14.13
N VAL A 21 -14.64 -2.40 13.13
CA VAL A 21 -13.82 -3.19 12.23
C VAL A 21 -13.01 -2.14 11.48
N LYS A 22 -11.83 -1.83 12.01
CA LYS A 22 -10.86 -1.00 11.30
C LYS A 22 -10.76 -1.58 9.88
N PRO A 23 -10.99 -0.78 8.83
CA PRO A 23 -10.90 -1.29 7.48
C PRO A 23 -9.55 -1.98 7.31
N LYS A 24 -9.57 -3.27 6.94
CA LYS A 24 -8.36 -4.06 6.74
C LYS A 24 -7.58 -3.38 5.62
N ASN A 25 -6.40 -2.85 5.94
CA ASN A 25 -5.52 -2.22 4.98
C ASN A 25 -5.25 -3.22 3.83
N PRO A 26 -5.71 -2.94 2.58
CA PRO A 26 -5.66 -3.89 1.48
C PRO A 26 -4.23 -4.11 0.93
N TYR A 27 -3.28 -3.30 1.37
CA TYR A 27 -1.88 -3.37 0.95
C TYR A 27 -1.04 -4.25 1.88
N VAL A 28 -1.45 -4.53 3.12
CA VAL A 28 -0.66 -5.37 4.04
C VAL A 28 -0.43 -6.75 3.43
N GLY A 29 0.85 -7.17 3.37
CA GLY A 29 1.28 -8.44 2.81
C GLY A 29 1.26 -8.49 1.28
N THR A 30 1.29 -7.33 0.61
CA THR A 30 1.29 -7.26 -0.86
C THR A 30 2.63 -6.80 -1.40
N SER A 31 2.99 -7.31 -2.57
CA SER A 31 4.18 -6.94 -3.32
C SER A 31 3.78 -6.43 -4.70
N TRP A 32 4.46 -5.39 -5.16
CA TRP A 32 4.19 -4.73 -6.44
C TRP A 32 5.49 -4.40 -7.15
N THR A 33 5.63 -4.84 -8.39
CA THR A 33 6.86 -4.70 -9.17
C THR A 33 6.65 -3.80 -10.39
N ALA A 34 7.58 -2.90 -10.64
CA ALA A 34 7.65 -2.08 -11.85
C ALA A 34 8.99 -2.30 -12.56
N THR A 35 9.00 -2.19 -13.89
CA THR A 35 10.23 -1.97 -14.65
C THR A 35 10.75 -0.57 -14.36
N ASP A 36 12.06 -0.43 -14.21
CA ASP A 36 12.67 0.90 -14.13
C ASP A 36 13.16 1.28 -15.52
N ASP A 37 12.32 1.96 -16.29
CA ASP A 37 12.59 2.30 -17.70
C ASP A 37 13.88 3.14 -17.87
N ILE A 38 14.28 3.92 -16.86
CA ILE A 38 15.52 4.71 -16.88
C ILE A 38 16.72 3.81 -16.61
N ALA A 39 16.62 2.93 -15.63
CA ALA A 39 17.66 1.94 -15.38
C ALA A 39 17.75 0.94 -16.54
N GLU A 40 16.64 0.58 -17.17
CA GLU A 40 16.59 -0.24 -18.38
C GLU A 40 17.33 0.44 -19.54
N PHE A 41 17.15 1.74 -19.73
CA PHE A 41 17.92 2.50 -20.72
C PHE A 41 19.43 2.49 -20.43
N LEU A 42 19.85 2.62 -19.17
CA LEU A 42 21.26 2.70 -18.78
C LEU A 42 21.96 1.33 -18.67
N TYR A 43 21.21 0.29 -18.31
CA TYR A 43 21.74 -1.00 -17.85
C TYR A 43 21.12 -2.22 -18.56
N GLY A 44 20.07 -2.04 -19.35
CA GLY A 44 19.34 -3.10 -20.08
C GLY A 44 18.08 -3.60 -19.36
N PRO A 45 17.24 -4.43 -20.02
CA PRO A 45 15.83 -4.75 -19.69
C PRO A 45 15.60 -5.59 -18.43
N THR A 46 16.54 -5.54 -17.48
CA THR A 46 16.57 -6.44 -16.33
C THR A 46 16.55 -5.70 -14.99
N CYS A 47 16.25 -4.41 -15.03
CA CYS A 47 16.14 -3.56 -13.84
C CYS A 47 14.70 -3.47 -13.38
N THR A 48 14.44 -3.91 -12.15
CA THR A 48 13.12 -3.90 -11.54
C THR A 48 13.15 -3.23 -10.17
N THR A 49 12.09 -2.52 -9.85
CA THR A 49 11.84 -1.98 -8.51
C THR A 49 10.57 -2.62 -7.97
N THR A 50 10.69 -3.32 -6.84
CA THR A 50 9.58 -3.94 -6.12
C THR A 50 9.32 -3.18 -4.83
N ILE A 51 8.05 -2.91 -4.52
CA ILE A 51 7.61 -2.35 -3.24
C ILE A 51 6.78 -3.40 -2.49
N GLU A 52 7.23 -3.76 -1.30
CA GLU A 52 6.54 -4.68 -0.41
C GLU A 52 5.96 -3.94 0.79
N PHE A 53 4.65 -4.07 0.97
CA PHE A 53 3.92 -3.49 2.09
C PHE A 53 3.77 -4.53 3.20
N MET A 54 4.51 -4.36 4.28
CA MET A 54 4.53 -5.30 5.41
C MET A 54 3.48 -4.91 6.47
N SER A 55 3.47 -5.63 7.59
CA SER A 55 2.55 -5.35 8.70
C SER A 55 2.83 -4.01 9.39
N GLY A 56 1.78 -3.44 9.99
CA GLY A 56 1.87 -2.12 10.63
C GLY A 56 2.01 -1.01 9.60
N ASP A 57 3.04 -0.21 9.75
CA ASP A 57 3.40 0.92 8.90
C ASP A 57 4.69 0.66 8.10
N LYS A 58 5.19 -0.57 8.04
CA LYS A 58 6.50 -0.89 7.45
C LYS A 58 6.39 -1.28 5.97
N CYS A 59 7.31 -0.81 5.15
CA CYS A 59 7.47 -1.27 3.77
C CYS A 59 8.95 -1.42 3.42
N GLN A 60 9.25 -2.05 2.29
CA GLN A 60 10.61 -2.08 1.74
C GLN A 60 10.59 -1.98 0.22
N GLN A 61 11.57 -1.25 -0.32
CA GLN A 61 11.86 -1.21 -1.74
C GLN A 61 13.01 -2.14 -2.06
N ILE A 62 12.84 -2.98 -3.07
CA ILE A 62 13.85 -3.93 -3.56
C ILE A 62 14.16 -3.55 -5.00
N ASP A 63 15.37 -3.06 -5.23
CA ASP A 63 15.87 -2.74 -6.56
C ASP A 63 16.79 -3.87 -7.03
N ILE A 64 16.43 -4.53 -8.12
CA ILE A 64 17.22 -5.61 -8.72
C ILE A 64 17.80 -5.11 -10.03
N ARG A 65 19.10 -5.29 -10.21
CA ARG A 65 19.82 -5.01 -11.47
C ARG A 65 20.49 -6.30 -11.94
N LYS A 66 19.95 -6.96 -12.97
CA LYS A 66 20.55 -8.20 -13.51
C LYS A 66 21.40 -7.94 -14.77
N THR A 67 22.40 -7.09 -14.63
CA THR A 67 23.40 -6.85 -15.69
C THR A 67 24.51 -7.90 -15.67
N LYS A 68 25.13 -8.17 -16.83
CA LYS A 68 26.30 -9.05 -16.94
C LYS A 68 27.63 -8.39 -16.52
N GLY A 69 27.60 -7.18 -15.95
CA GLY A 69 28.78 -6.37 -15.65
C GLY A 69 28.65 -5.57 -14.35
N PHE A 70 29.57 -4.63 -14.14
CA PHE A 70 29.64 -3.79 -12.93
C PHE A 70 28.30 -3.10 -12.62
N GLY A 71 27.84 -3.18 -11.37
CA GLY A 71 26.56 -2.64 -10.94
C GLY A 71 25.40 -3.64 -10.84
N SER A 72 25.65 -4.93 -11.10
CA SER A 72 24.69 -6.00 -10.81
C SER A 72 24.47 -6.16 -9.30
N GLY A 73 23.24 -6.38 -8.87
CA GLY A 73 22.96 -6.66 -7.47
C GLY A 73 21.51 -6.45 -7.10
N THR A 74 21.24 -6.72 -5.82
CA THR A 74 19.96 -6.43 -5.17
C THR A 74 20.23 -5.42 -4.06
N ASN A 75 19.50 -4.31 -4.08
CA ASN A 75 19.51 -3.32 -3.00
C ASN A 75 18.14 -3.31 -2.34
N THR A 76 18.11 -3.41 -1.01
CA THR A 76 16.88 -3.36 -0.22
C THR A 76 16.92 -2.16 0.71
N GLN A 77 15.90 -1.32 0.60
CA GLN A 77 15.75 -0.12 1.40
C GLN A 77 14.46 -0.20 2.21
N GLN A 78 14.56 -0.01 3.52
CA GLN A 78 13.39 -0.01 4.39
C GLN A 78 12.69 1.36 4.37
N GLY A 79 11.41 1.35 4.65
CA GLY A 79 10.63 2.56 4.76
C GLY A 79 9.32 2.38 5.51
N THR A 80 8.49 3.40 5.43
CA THR A 80 7.17 3.39 6.06
C THR A 80 6.06 3.71 5.08
N TYR A 81 4.84 3.29 5.38
CA TYR A 81 3.67 3.57 4.57
C TYR A 81 2.42 3.78 5.40
N TYR A 82 1.45 4.48 4.80
CA TYR A 82 0.11 4.64 5.35
C TYR A 82 -0.91 4.62 4.23
N VAL A 83 -2.16 4.35 4.60
CA VAL A 83 -3.29 4.34 3.67
C VAL A 83 -4.26 5.45 4.07
N LYS A 84 -4.69 6.23 3.08
CA LYS A 84 -5.69 7.27 3.24
C LYS A 84 -6.71 7.13 2.11
N ASN A 85 -7.96 6.84 2.48
CA ASN A 85 -9.01 6.44 1.54
C ASN A 85 -8.54 5.25 0.69
N ASP A 86 -8.60 5.35 -0.63
CA ASP A 86 -8.19 4.30 -1.57
C ASP A 86 -6.74 4.46 -2.07
N SER A 87 -5.97 5.33 -1.41
CA SER A 87 -4.58 5.62 -1.80
C SER A 87 -3.60 5.11 -0.74
N VAL A 88 -2.52 4.51 -1.21
CA VAL A 88 -1.36 4.17 -0.40
C VAL A 88 -0.26 5.20 -0.61
N TYR A 89 0.41 5.58 0.47
CA TYR A 89 1.55 6.48 0.45
C TYR A 89 2.70 5.81 1.17
N TRP A 90 3.85 5.71 0.53
CA TRP A 90 5.05 5.13 1.13
C TRP A 90 6.23 6.06 1.01
N LYS A 91 7.15 5.93 1.96
CA LYS A 91 8.34 6.75 2.08
C LYS A 91 9.55 5.85 2.20
N ILE A 92 10.45 5.96 1.21
CA ILE A 92 11.79 5.38 1.23
C ILE A 92 12.76 6.55 1.36
N ASP A 93 13.63 6.52 2.38
CA ASP A 93 14.50 7.64 2.75
C ASP A 93 13.76 8.99 2.86
N LYS A 94 14.02 9.92 1.92
CA LYS A 94 13.41 11.26 1.87
C LYS A 94 12.30 11.35 0.83
N THR A 95 12.09 10.31 0.04
CA THR A 95 11.17 10.31 -1.09
C THR A 95 9.85 9.67 -0.67
N GLN A 96 8.76 10.44 -0.76
CA GLN A 96 7.41 9.92 -0.57
C GLN A 96 6.71 9.78 -1.92
N ILE A 97 6.09 8.63 -2.13
CA ILE A 97 5.32 8.29 -3.33
C ILE A 97 3.90 7.94 -2.89
N GLY A 98 2.91 8.40 -3.66
CA GLY A 98 1.52 7.98 -3.49
C GLY A 98 1.06 7.16 -4.69
N GLY A 99 0.11 6.25 -4.48
CA GLY A 99 -0.50 5.51 -5.56
C GLY A 99 -1.88 4.97 -5.22
N ILE A 100 -2.63 4.64 -6.27
CA ILE A 100 -3.96 4.04 -6.19
C ILE A 100 -3.91 2.68 -6.87
N ALA A 101 -4.37 1.64 -6.17
CA ALA A 101 -4.49 0.31 -6.73
C ALA A 101 -5.84 0.15 -7.45
N VAL A 102 -5.81 -0.24 -8.72
CA VAL A 102 -7.00 -0.60 -9.49
C VAL A 102 -6.76 -1.99 -10.08
N GLY A 103 -7.43 -3.00 -9.51
CA GLY A 103 -7.18 -4.40 -9.86
C GLY A 103 -5.77 -4.85 -9.50
N GLY A 104 -5.02 -5.35 -10.49
CA GLY A 104 -3.63 -5.79 -10.33
C GLY A 104 -2.59 -4.69 -10.58
N VAL A 105 -3.00 -3.43 -10.74
CA VAL A 105 -2.11 -2.31 -11.10
C VAL A 105 -2.11 -1.25 -10.01
N LEU A 106 -0.93 -0.81 -9.58
CA LEU A 106 -0.73 0.31 -8.68
C LEU A 106 -0.19 1.50 -9.48
N ASN A 107 -1.06 2.49 -9.69
CA ASN A 107 -0.76 3.70 -10.43
C ASN A 107 -0.23 4.77 -9.50
N THR A 108 0.97 5.28 -9.76
CA THR A 108 1.58 6.31 -8.90
C THR A 108 1.24 7.73 -9.33
N ASN A 109 1.20 8.63 -8.35
CA ASN A 109 0.98 10.07 -8.53
C ASN A 109 2.27 10.85 -8.82
N MET A 110 3.40 10.17 -9.06
CA MET A 110 4.66 10.84 -9.37
C MET A 110 4.58 11.61 -10.70
N GLY A 111 4.57 12.94 -10.57
CA GLY A 111 5.03 13.86 -11.61
C GLY A 111 6.55 13.81 -11.71
N LYS A 112 7.07 13.90 -12.94
CA LYS A 112 8.49 13.78 -13.30
C LYS A 112 9.39 14.68 -12.42
N VAL A 113 10.04 14.10 -11.42
CA VAL A 113 11.34 14.57 -10.94
C VAL A 113 12.23 13.34 -10.80
N ALA A 114 13.12 13.17 -11.77
CA ALA A 114 14.17 12.14 -11.90
C ALA A 114 13.75 10.65 -11.99
N GLY A 115 12.47 10.31 -11.87
CA GLY A 115 11.95 8.97 -12.19
C GLY A 115 10.61 9.10 -12.90
N GLY A 116 10.44 8.45 -14.04
CA GLY A 116 9.19 8.47 -14.80
C GLY A 116 7.99 8.01 -13.96
N LYS A 117 6.77 8.22 -14.49
CA LYS A 117 5.55 7.67 -13.88
C LYS A 117 5.68 6.15 -13.84
N ARG A 118 5.95 5.58 -12.66
CA ARG A 118 6.07 4.13 -12.47
C ARG A 118 4.68 3.52 -12.33
N VAL A 119 4.44 2.46 -13.10
CA VAL A 119 3.24 1.63 -13.02
C VAL A 119 3.67 0.29 -12.47
N TYR A 120 3.20 -0.06 -11.27
CA TYR A 120 3.54 -1.33 -10.65
C TYR A 120 2.45 -2.36 -10.92
N THR A 121 2.83 -3.60 -11.12
CA THR A 121 1.93 -4.76 -11.19
C THR A 121 2.03 -5.59 -9.93
N ARG A 122 0.90 -6.08 -9.42
CA ARG A 122 0.85 -6.92 -8.23
C ARG A 122 1.50 -8.27 -8.52
N ASP A 123 2.40 -8.69 -7.64
CA ASP A 123 2.95 -10.04 -7.70
C ASP A 123 1.86 -11.06 -7.29
N LYS A 124 1.91 -12.27 -7.89
CA LYS A 124 0.90 -13.32 -7.71
C LYS A 124 0.96 -13.98 -6.33
#